data_AF-E3H7H5-F1
#
_entry.id   AF-E3H7H5-F1
#
_cell.length_a   1.000
_cell.length_b   1.000
_cell.length_c   1.000
_cell.angle_alpha   90.00
_cell.angle_beta   90.00
_cell.angle_gamma   90.00
#
_symmetry.space_group_name_H-M   'P 1'
#
loop_
_entity.id
_entity.type
_entity.pdbx_description
1 polymer ?
#
loop_
_entity_poly.entity_id
_entity_poly.type
_entity_poly.pdbx_seq_one_letter_code
_entity_poly.pdbx_strand_id
1 'polypeptide(L)'
;MEFFEMKKEDIITVTGDKTGLVFEINKESTGERISIREILLMAFGKVGDENNSYIIEKKGPIYEKIIFLDKIKELDSFETALKHCKTRYDEKIYMGNLQYGEIYRYNKVSAVIMASGFSKRMGENKLFIKFQGETMLERILKIISGIEFHEIILVGKDKATEKSAEKYKVKYIQNDNSNLGQSESVKLGVSHSTGESIVFFTVDQPLLSKEVVLGLMWEFYKKNIITLPVTDGQKSTPVFFPQEKKTELLKIEGDTGGREIIKRSSQINKVYFDDSLLFKDIDSFEDLEEIYEKMQGDS
;
A
#
# COMPACT_ATOMS: atom_id res chain seq x y z
N MET A 1 -7.79 -4.66 -16.86
CA MET A 1 -8.04 -6.09 -16.56
C MET A 1 -6.98 -6.89 -17.30
N GLU A 2 -6.28 -7.80 -16.61
CA GLU A 2 -5.19 -8.61 -17.18
C GLU A 2 -5.76 -9.79 -17.99
N PHE A 3 -5.05 -10.16 -19.06
CA PHE A 3 -5.45 -11.22 -19.99
C PHE A 3 -4.31 -12.22 -20.17
N PHE A 4 -4.67 -13.47 -20.40
CA PHE A 4 -3.77 -14.59 -20.60
C PHE A 4 -4.10 -15.26 -21.93
N GLU A 5 -3.08 -15.67 -22.67
CA GLU A 5 -3.25 -16.48 -23.88
C GLU A 5 -3.22 -17.96 -23.50
N MET A 6 -4.38 -18.62 -23.56
CA MET A 6 -4.56 -20.02 -23.17
C MET A 6 -5.81 -20.63 -23.83
N LYS A 7 -5.86 -21.96 -23.92
CA LYS A 7 -7.08 -22.69 -24.31
C LYS A 7 -7.96 -22.89 -23.07
N LYS A 8 -9.28 -23.03 -23.26
CA LYS A 8 -10.22 -23.26 -22.13
C LYS A 8 -9.92 -24.58 -21.41
N GLU A 9 -9.28 -25.52 -22.07
CA GLU A 9 -8.87 -26.82 -21.54
C GLU A 9 -7.55 -26.77 -20.73
N ASP A 10 -6.81 -25.65 -20.75
CA ASP A 10 -5.47 -25.50 -20.11
C ASP A 10 -5.54 -25.28 -18.57
N ILE A 11 -6.75 -25.18 -18.00
CA ILE A 11 -6.94 -25.09 -16.54
C ILE A 11 -6.76 -26.48 -15.94
N ILE A 12 -5.60 -26.71 -15.32
CA ILE A 12 -5.16 -28.04 -14.94
C ILE A 12 -5.45 -28.34 -13.48
N THR A 13 -5.15 -27.45 -12.53
CA THR A 13 -5.40 -27.71 -11.11
C THR A 13 -6.03 -26.52 -10.41
N VAL A 14 -7.13 -26.75 -9.69
CA VAL A 14 -7.67 -25.79 -8.72
C VAL A 14 -7.48 -26.40 -7.35
N THR A 15 -6.60 -25.85 -6.52
CA THR A 15 -6.46 -26.27 -5.12
C THR A 15 -7.00 -25.18 -4.20
N GLY A 16 -8.00 -25.52 -3.38
CA GLY A 16 -8.51 -24.62 -2.35
C GLY A 16 -7.87 -24.94 -1.00
N ASP A 17 -7.46 -23.93 -0.25
CA ASP A 17 -7.27 -24.06 1.20
C ASP A 17 -8.24 -23.11 1.94
N LYS A 18 -8.14 -23.06 3.27
CA LYS A 18 -9.01 -22.18 4.08
C LYS A 18 -8.79 -20.68 3.83
N THR A 19 -7.73 -20.31 3.12
CA THR A 19 -7.21 -18.93 2.98
C THR A 19 -7.33 -18.38 1.56
N GLY A 20 -7.60 -19.22 0.57
CA GLY A 20 -7.85 -18.82 -0.81
C GLY A 20 -7.95 -20.01 -1.76
N LEU A 21 -8.31 -19.72 -3.01
CA LEU A 21 -8.25 -20.67 -4.11
C LEU A 21 -6.94 -20.43 -4.88
N VAL A 22 -6.06 -21.41 -4.86
CA VAL A 22 -4.86 -21.43 -5.69
C VAL A 22 -5.23 -22.03 -7.05
N PHE A 23 -4.93 -21.31 -8.12
CA PHE A 23 -5.18 -21.72 -9.49
C PHE A 23 -3.85 -21.98 -10.21
N GLU A 24 -3.55 -23.25 -10.46
CA GLU A 24 -2.35 -23.62 -11.21
C GLU A 24 -2.70 -23.78 -12.69
N ILE A 25 -2.07 -22.99 -13.56
CA ILE A 25 -2.31 -22.98 -15.00
C ILE A 25 -1.05 -23.52 -15.71
N ASN A 26 -1.13 -24.68 -16.38
CA ASN A 26 -0.05 -25.09 -17.27
C ASN A 26 -0.40 -24.72 -18.71
N LYS A 27 0.46 -23.89 -19.30
CA LYS A 27 0.32 -23.32 -20.63
C LYS A 27 0.90 -24.25 -21.70
N GLU A 28 0.09 -24.74 -22.64
CA GLU A 28 0.57 -25.29 -23.93
C GLU A 28 0.52 -24.21 -25.03
N SER A 29 1.36 -23.19 -24.86
CA SER A 29 1.85 -22.14 -25.80
C SER A 29 0.98 -21.54 -26.93
N THR A 30 -0.30 -21.86 -27.11
CA THR A 30 -1.18 -21.26 -28.14
C THR A 30 -2.64 -21.30 -27.70
N GLY A 31 -3.38 -20.18 -27.71
CA GLY A 31 -4.77 -20.16 -27.25
C GLY A 31 -5.50 -18.82 -27.45
N GLU A 32 -6.75 -18.75 -26.99
CA GLU A 32 -7.55 -17.51 -27.00
C GLU A 32 -7.08 -16.56 -25.90
N ARG A 33 -7.37 -15.27 -26.06
CA ARG A 33 -7.10 -14.26 -25.02
C ARG A 33 -8.24 -14.29 -23.99
N ILE A 34 -7.98 -14.89 -22.82
CA ILE A 34 -8.95 -15.07 -21.74
C ILE A 34 -8.61 -14.11 -20.58
N SER A 35 -9.61 -13.44 -20.01
CA SER A 35 -9.41 -12.56 -18.86
C SER A 35 -9.22 -13.35 -17.55
N ILE A 36 -8.52 -12.77 -16.57
CA ILE A 36 -8.41 -13.39 -15.23
C ILE A 36 -9.79 -13.73 -14.63
N ARG A 37 -10.80 -12.89 -14.87
CA ARG A 37 -12.17 -13.14 -14.41
C ARG A 37 -12.76 -14.41 -15.03
N GLU A 38 -12.61 -14.59 -16.32
CA GLU A 38 -13.09 -15.79 -17.02
C GLU A 38 -12.34 -17.04 -16.55
N ILE A 39 -11.02 -16.95 -16.34
CA ILE A 39 -10.23 -18.05 -15.77
C ILE A 39 -10.79 -18.45 -14.41
N LEU A 40 -11.00 -17.47 -13.52
CA LEU A 40 -11.55 -17.71 -12.18
C LEU A 40 -12.97 -18.30 -12.25
N LEU A 41 -13.86 -17.78 -13.11
CA LEU A 41 -15.21 -18.32 -13.27
C LEU A 41 -15.23 -19.75 -13.84
N MET A 42 -14.39 -20.05 -14.83
CA MET A 42 -14.26 -21.41 -15.36
C MET A 42 -13.76 -22.39 -14.30
N ALA A 43 -12.83 -21.93 -13.47
CA ALA A 43 -12.26 -22.74 -12.42
C ALA A 43 -13.23 -22.93 -11.24
N PHE A 44 -14.01 -21.91 -10.89
CA PHE A 44 -15.14 -22.02 -9.95
C PHE A 44 -16.24 -22.95 -10.46
N GLY A 45 -16.63 -22.87 -11.73
CA GLY A 45 -17.63 -23.77 -12.30
C GLY A 45 -17.23 -25.26 -12.27
N LYS A 46 -15.92 -25.56 -12.14
CA LYS A 46 -15.38 -26.91 -11.92
C LYS A 46 -15.30 -27.30 -10.45
N VAL A 47 -15.35 -26.33 -9.53
CA VAL A 47 -15.36 -26.52 -8.08
C VAL A 47 -16.82 -26.48 -7.63
N GLY A 48 -17.45 -27.64 -7.45
CA GLY A 48 -18.82 -27.72 -6.93
C GLY A 48 -18.99 -26.93 -5.63
N ASP A 49 -20.22 -26.46 -5.40
CA ASP A 49 -20.57 -25.67 -4.22
C ASP A 49 -20.24 -26.42 -2.92
N GLU A 50 -19.53 -25.69 -2.06
CA GLU A 50 -19.25 -25.95 -0.65
C GLU A 50 -18.25 -27.07 -0.30
N ASN A 51 -17.22 -26.64 0.45
CA ASN A 51 -16.33 -27.44 1.28
C ASN A 51 -15.63 -28.61 0.56
N ASN A 52 -14.52 -28.34 -0.13
CA ASN A 52 -13.31 -29.19 -0.08
C ASN A 52 -12.21 -28.61 -0.99
N SER A 53 -10.97 -28.81 -0.57
CA SER A 53 -9.79 -28.73 -1.43
C SER A 53 -9.89 -29.80 -2.51
N TYR A 54 -10.04 -29.40 -3.78
CA TYR A 54 -9.96 -30.35 -4.89
C TYR A 54 -8.55 -30.33 -5.49
N ILE A 55 -8.11 -31.46 -6.06
CA ILE A 55 -6.94 -31.55 -6.93
C ILE A 55 -7.49 -32.15 -8.22
N ILE A 56 -7.45 -31.41 -9.32
CA ILE A 56 -7.66 -31.99 -10.65
C ILE A 56 -6.24 -32.22 -11.19
N GLU A 57 -5.80 -33.46 -11.29
CA GLU A 57 -4.46 -33.76 -11.81
C GLU A 57 -4.48 -33.89 -13.33
N LYS A 58 -3.59 -33.16 -14.00
CA LYS A 58 -2.94 -33.67 -15.22
C LYS A 58 -1.45 -33.33 -15.18
N LYS A 59 -0.61 -34.37 -15.07
CA LYS A 59 0.85 -34.27 -15.04
C LYS A 59 1.37 -33.69 -16.36
N GLY A 60 1.96 -32.50 -16.28
CA GLY A 60 2.70 -31.81 -17.33
C GLY A 60 3.61 -30.73 -16.71
N PRO A 61 4.58 -30.17 -17.45
CA PRO A 61 5.45 -29.12 -16.92
C PRO A 61 4.66 -27.88 -16.51
N ILE A 62 5.00 -27.30 -15.34
CA ILE A 62 4.35 -26.09 -14.80
C ILE A 62 4.96 -24.85 -15.45
N TYR A 63 4.11 -23.99 -16.05
CA TYR A 63 4.57 -22.79 -16.74
C TYR A 63 4.24 -21.49 -16.00
N GLU A 64 3.11 -21.38 -15.28
CA GLU A 64 2.77 -20.17 -14.51
C GLU A 64 1.81 -20.46 -13.35
N LYS A 65 2.16 -20.03 -12.12
CA LYS A 65 1.34 -20.22 -10.91
C LYS A 65 0.58 -18.95 -10.56
N ILE A 66 -0.76 -19.05 -10.46
CA ILE A 66 -1.65 -17.95 -10.08
C ILE A 66 -2.34 -18.28 -8.75
N ILE A 67 -2.46 -17.31 -7.87
CA ILE A 67 -3.13 -17.46 -6.57
C ILE A 67 -4.28 -16.47 -6.52
N PHE A 68 -5.45 -16.89 -6.07
CA PHE A 68 -6.57 -16.01 -5.83
C PHE A 68 -7.07 -16.12 -4.39
N LEU A 69 -6.95 -15.03 -3.64
CA LEU A 69 -7.47 -14.94 -2.28
C LEU A 69 -8.91 -14.39 -2.34
N ASP A 70 -9.88 -15.29 -2.26
CA ASP A 70 -11.31 -14.99 -2.34
C ASP A 70 -11.89 -14.53 -0.98
N LYS A 71 -13.15 -14.08 -0.99
CA LYS A 71 -13.96 -13.72 0.19
C LYS A 71 -13.44 -12.51 0.98
N ILE A 72 -12.72 -11.60 0.32
CA ILE A 72 -12.37 -10.31 0.90
C ILE A 72 -13.59 -9.40 0.86
N LYS A 73 -14.14 -9.08 2.03
CA LYS A 73 -15.38 -8.29 2.19
C LYS A 73 -15.23 -7.09 3.11
N GLU A 74 -14.19 -7.09 3.95
CA GLU A 74 -13.94 -6.09 4.99
C GLU A 74 -12.43 -5.98 5.28
N LEU A 75 -12.04 -4.94 6.03
CA LEU A 75 -10.63 -4.66 6.31
C LEU A 75 -9.90 -5.82 6.99
N ASP A 76 -10.55 -6.53 7.92
CA ASP A 76 -9.93 -7.67 8.61
C ASP A 76 -9.60 -8.82 7.66
N SER A 77 -10.52 -9.14 6.74
CA SER A 77 -10.30 -10.14 5.68
C SER A 77 -9.21 -9.69 4.70
N PHE A 78 -9.13 -8.40 4.41
CA PHE A 78 -8.10 -7.82 3.54
C PHE A 78 -6.72 -7.86 4.20
N GLU A 79 -6.60 -7.46 5.48
CA GLU A 79 -5.34 -7.55 6.23
C GLU A 79 -4.85 -9.00 6.34
N THR A 80 -5.77 -9.94 6.56
CA THR A 80 -5.45 -11.37 6.59
C THR A 80 -4.90 -11.84 5.24
N ALA A 81 -5.49 -11.40 4.13
CA ALA A 81 -4.99 -11.71 2.78
C ALA A 81 -3.57 -11.15 2.55
N LEU A 82 -3.27 -9.93 2.99
CA LEU A 82 -1.92 -9.35 2.87
C LEU A 82 -0.84 -10.19 3.57
N LYS A 83 -1.15 -10.73 4.76
CA LYS A 83 -0.24 -11.63 5.50
C LYS A 83 0.09 -12.88 4.68
N HIS A 84 -0.89 -13.44 3.97
CA HIS A 84 -0.67 -14.59 3.10
C HIS A 84 0.17 -14.25 1.88
N CYS A 85 -0.04 -13.09 1.26
CA CYS A 85 0.74 -12.61 0.12
C CYS A 85 2.22 -12.44 0.45
N LYS A 86 2.54 -11.94 1.64
CA LYS A 86 3.93 -11.70 2.08
C LYS A 86 4.79 -12.96 2.15
N THR A 87 4.19 -14.14 2.21
CA THR A 87 4.95 -15.41 2.21
C THR A 87 5.20 -15.98 0.81
N ARG A 88 4.71 -15.29 -0.23
CA ARG A 88 4.48 -15.82 -1.59
C ARG A 88 4.97 -14.88 -2.69
N TYR A 89 6.21 -14.40 -2.55
CA TYR A 89 6.71 -13.26 -3.34
C TYR A 89 6.93 -13.54 -4.84
N ASP A 90 7.10 -14.80 -5.23
CA ASP A 90 7.42 -15.17 -6.62
C ASP A 90 6.18 -15.53 -7.44
N GLU A 91 5.00 -15.48 -6.82
CA GLU A 91 3.73 -15.91 -7.41
C GLU A 91 2.88 -14.73 -7.88
N LYS A 92 2.08 -14.95 -8.93
CA LYS A 92 1.06 -13.99 -9.35
C LYS A 92 -0.15 -14.11 -8.45
N ILE A 93 -0.35 -13.14 -7.56
CA ILE A 93 -1.46 -13.16 -6.61
C ILE A 93 -2.52 -12.15 -7.04
N TYR A 94 -3.75 -12.62 -7.07
CA TYR A 94 -4.97 -11.83 -7.16
C TYR A 94 -5.75 -12.02 -5.87
N MET A 95 -6.63 -11.08 -5.58
CA MET A 95 -7.49 -11.15 -4.42
C MET A 95 -8.78 -10.38 -4.66
N GLY A 96 -9.78 -10.63 -3.84
CA GLY A 96 -11.05 -9.93 -3.89
C GLY A 96 -12.22 -10.82 -3.50
N ASN A 97 -13.33 -10.67 -4.20
CA ASN A 97 -14.56 -11.39 -3.94
C ASN A 97 -15.24 -11.75 -5.27
N LEU A 98 -15.23 -13.03 -5.62
CA LEU A 98 -15.78 -13.48 -6.89
C LEU A 98 -17.29 -13.39 -6.98
N GLN A 99 -18.00 -13.53 -5.85
CA GLN A 99 -19.45 -13.33 -5.81
C GLN A 99 -19.84 -11.92 -6.27
N TYR A 100 -19.04 -10.92 -5.91
CA TYR A 100 -19.24 -9.52 -6.33
C TYR A 100 -18.48 -9.15 -7.61
N GLY A 101 -17.73 -10.09 -8.19
CA GLY A 101 -16.90 -9.83 -9.38
C GLY A 101 -15.73 -8.87 -9.12
N GLU A 102 -15.33 -8.69 -7.85
CA GLU A 102 -14.20 -7.86 -7.46
C GLU A 102 -12.92 -8.70 -7.54
N ILE A 103 -12.04 -8.37 -8.48
CA ILE A 103 -10.76 -9.04 -8.66
C ILE A 103 -9.71 -7.98 -8.89
N TYR A 104 -8.69 -7.95 -8.04
CA TYR A 104 -7.56 -7.04 -8.16
C TYR A 104 -6.24 -7.75 -7.87
N ARG A 105 -5.17 -7.28 -8.51
CA ARG A 105 -3.84 -7.86 -8.39
C ARG A 105 -3.18 -7.39 -7.11
N TYR A 106 -2.53 -8.31 -6.40
CA TYR A 106 -1.57 -7.94 -5.36
C TYR A 106 -0.34 -7.31 -6.01
N ASN A 107 -0.16 -6.02 -5.80
CA ASN A 107 1.06 -5.30 -6.14
C ASN A 107 1.93 -5.14 -4.90
N LYS A 108 3.24 -5.36 -5.02
CA LYS A 108 4.19 -5.10 -3.91
C LYS A 108 4.27 -3.59 -3.69
N VAL A 109 3.84 -3.10 -2.53
CA VAL A 109 3.88 -1.68 -2.18
C VAL A 109 5.03 -1.40 -1.20
N SER A 110 5.96 -0.53 -1.59
CA SER A 110 6.98 0.01 -0.68
C SER A 110 6.41 1.22 0.07
N ALA A 111 6.54 1.23 1.39
CA ALA A 111 6.20 2.39 2.22
C ALA A 111 7.41 3.29 2.40
N VAL A 112 7.27 4.58 2.11
CA VAL A 112 8.31 5.59 2.32
C VAL A 112 7.83 6.62 3.32
N ILE A 113 8.53 6.72 4.45
CA ILE A 113 8.31 7.72 5.50
C ILE A 113 9.32 8.85 5.28
N MET A 114 8.82 10.06 5.01
CA MET A 114 9.65 11.24 4.78
C MET A 114 9.93 11.97 6.11
N ALA A 115 11.14 11.81 6.64
CA ALA A 115 11.57 12.35 7.93
C ALA A 115 12.84 13.22 7.82
N SER A 116 13.14 13.76 6.64
CA SER A 116 14.35 14.57 6.40
C SER A 116 14.09 16.08 6.35
N GLY A 117 12.91 16.56 6.74
CA GLY A 117 12.55 17.98 6.69
C GLY A 117 13.34 18.86 7.69
N PHE A 118 13.39 20.18 7.46
CA PHE A 118 14.06 21.15 8.35
C PHE A 118 13.17 21.79 9.40
N SER A 119 11.88 21.44 9.42
CA SER A 119 10.92 22.04 10.33
C SER A 119 11.35 21.85 11.78
N LYS A 120 11.64 22.96 12.44
CA LYS A 120 11.75 23.05 13.89
C LYS A 120 10.44 23.60 14.44
N ARG A 121 10.00 23.13 15.60
CA ARG A 121 8.96 23.82 16.39
C ARG A 121 9.47 23.97 17.79
N MET A 122 9.20 25.12 18.39
CA MET A 122 9.63 25.38 19.76
C MET A 122 11.16 25.19 19.95
N GLY A 123 11.95 25.47 18.90
CA GLY A 123 13.41 25.25 18.91
C GLY A 123 13.86 23.79 18.78
N GLU A 124 12.96 22.83 18.88
CA GLU A 124 13.21 21.40 18.78
C GLU A 124 12.85 20.83 17.40
N ASN A 125 13.43 19.68 17.07
CA ASN A 125 13.12 19.01 15.81
C ASN A 125 11.70 18.41 15.89
N LYS A 126 10.83 18.83 14.96
CA LYS A 126 9.43 18.41 14.81
C LYS A 126 9.19 16.91 14.98
N LEU A 127 10.12 16.10 14.48
CA LEU A 127 10.06 14.63 14.52
C LEU A 127 10.00 14.06 15.93
N PHE A 128 10.61 14.75 16.90
CA PHE A 128 10.83 14.27 18.27
C PHE A 128 9.93 14.93 19.30
N ILE A 129 9.00 15.78 18.86
CA ILE A 129 7.95 16.33 19.73
C ILE A 129 7.06 15.18 20.19
N LYS A 130 6.78 15.14 21.49
CA LYS A 130 5.94 14.11 22.09
C LYS A 130 4.46 14.49 21.97
N PHE A 131 3.68 13.55 21.47
CA PHE A 131 2.22 13.59 21.48
C PHE A 131 1.71 12.34 22.19
N GLN A 132 0.97 12.53 23.30
CA GLN A 132 0.54 11.44 24.18
C GLN A 132 1.69 10.53 24.67
N GLY A 133 2.87 11.09 24.94
CA GLY A 133 4.03 10.37 25.49
C GLY A 133 4.96 9.71 24.46
N GLU A 134 4.55 9.58 23.20
CA GLU A 134 5.37 9.05 22.10
C GLU A 134 5.80 10.18 21.14
N THR A 135 6.98 10.08 20.52
CA THR A 135 7.37 11.06 19.50
C THR A 135 6.53 10.92 18.23
N MET A 136 6.36 12.01 17.47
CA MET A 136 5.63 11.98 16.19
C MET A 136 6.19 10.91 15.24
N LEU A 137 7.52 10.83 15.12
CA LEU A 137 8.18 9.81 14.30
C LEU A 137 7.91 8.39 14.81
N GLU A 138 7.97 8.16 16.12
CA GLU A 138 7.69 6.84 16.70
C GLU A 138 6.25 6.40 16.49
N ARG A 139 5.28 7.32 16.57
CA ARG A 139 3.87 7.01 16.31
C ARG A 139 3.67 6.49 14.89
N ILE A 140 4.19 7.22 13.89
CA ILE A 140 4.11 6.80 12.48
C ILE A 140 4.85 5.47 12.27
N LEU A 141 6.08 5.32 12.78
CA LEU A 141 6.82 4.06 12.65
C LEU A 141 6.04 2.88 13.25
N LYS A 142 5.45 3.04 14.43
CA LYS A 142 4.66 2.00 15.09
C LYS A 142 3.43 1.58 14.27
N ILE A 143 2.72 2.54 13.67
CA ILE A 143 1.56 2.26 12.81
C ILE A 143 2.00 1.51 11.55
N ILE A 144 2.99 2.07 10.83
CA ILE A 144 3.42 1.55 9.52
C ILE A 144 4.11 0.18 9.66
N SER A 145 4.91 -0.03 10.71
CA SER A 145 5.51 -1.34 11.02
C SER A 145 4.48 -2.42 11.39
N GLY A 146 3.25 -2.03 11.76
CA GLY A 146 2.15 -2.94 12.03
C GLY A 146 1.32 -3.34 10.81
N ILE A 147 1.69 -2.87 9.61
CA ILE A 147 1.00 -3.12 8.34
C ILE A 147 1.93 -3.91 7.41
N GLU A 148 1.34 -4.82 6.64
CA GLU A 148 2.08 -5.67 5.71
C GLU A 148 2.43 -4.95 4.40
N PHE A 149 3.42 -4.04 4.48
CA PHE A 149 4.11 -3.51 3.30
C PHE A 149 5.17 -4.48 2.78
N HIS A 150 5.52 -4.35 1.49
CA HIS A 150 6.63 -5.12 0.90
C HIS A 150 7.96 -4.77 1.60
N GLU A 151 8.18 -3.49 1.83
CA GLU A 151 9.28 -2.95 2.64
C GLU A 151 8.85 -1.59 3.21
N ILE A 152 9.56 -1.16 4.25
CA ILE A 152 9.39 0.16 4.86
C ILE A 152 10.73 0.88 4.82
N ILE A 153 10.73 2.08 4.25
CA ILE A 153 11.90 2.94 4.05
C ILE A 153 11.67 4.22 4.85
N LEU A 154 12.60 4.54 5.76
CA LEU A 154 12.67 5.83 6.42
C LEU A 154 13.73 6.69 5.74
N VAL A 155 13.32 7.79 5.12
CA VAL A 155 14.23 8.79 4.56
C VAL A 155 14.47 9.87 5.61
N GLY A 156 15.61 9.83 6.28
CA GLY A 156 16.00 10.78 7.33
C GLY A 156 17.21 11.62 6.94
N LYS A 157 17.76 12.37 7.90
CA LYS A 157 18.94 13.22 7.66
C LYS A 157 19.99 13.18 8.78
N ASP A 158 19.69 12.52 9.89
CA ASP A 158 20.53 12.57 11.07
C ASP A 158 20.51 11.24 11.85
N LYS A 159 21.47 11.09 12.75
CA LYS A 159 21.63 9.90 13.60
C LYS A 159 20.42 9.61 14.48
N ALA A 160 19.59 10.62 14.80
CA ALA A 160 18.41 10.39 15.64
C ALA A 160 17.29 9.71 14.83
N THR A 161 17.12 10.10 13.56
CA THR A 161 16.23 9.39 12.63
C THR A 161 16.74 7.98 12.30
N GLU A 162 18.05 7.80 12.14
CA GLU A 162 18.67 6.48 11.94
C GLU A 162 18.41 5.53 13.11
N LYS A 163 18.62 5.98 14.36
CA LYS A 163 18.31 5.19 15.57
C LYS A 163 16.84 4.80 15.66
N SER A 164 15.94 5.70 15.23
CA SER A 164 14.52 5.40 15.18
C SER A 164 14.23 4.32 14.14
N ALA A 165 14.91 4.35 13.00
CA ALA A 165 14.80 3.30 11.99
C ALA A 165 15.23 1.93 12.52
N GLU A 166 16.37 1.87 13.20
CA GLU A 166 16.93 0.65 13.80
C GLU A 166 15.96 0.03 14.81
N LYS A 167 15.38 0.85 15.71
CA LYS A 167 14.41 0.41 16.72
C LYS A 167 13.22 -0.32 16.10
N TYR A 168 12.72 0.16 14.96
CA TYR A 168 11.56 -0.41 14.26
C TYR A 168 11.94 -1.38 13.13
N LYS A 169 13.24 -1.69 12.96
CA LYS A 169 13.77 -2.55 11.89
C LYS A 169 13.34 -2.11 10.49
N VAL A 170 13.29 -0.81 10.24
CA VAL A 170 12.97 -0.23 8.93
C VAL A 170 14.24 0.19 8.20
N LYS A 171 14.21 0.15 6.86
CA LYS A 171 15.36 0.51 6.02
C LYS A 171 15.62 2.01 6.10
N TYR A 172 16.77 2.42 6.63
CA TYR A 172 17.15 3.82 6.70
C TYR A 172 17.86 4.28 5.43
N ILE A 173 17.47 5.45 4.90
CA ILE A 173 18.15 6.13 3.81
C ILE A 173 18.47 7.56 4.26
N GLN A 174 19.76 7.88 4.29
CA GLN A 174 20.26 9.21 4.60
C GLN A 174 20.00 10.17 3.44
N ASN A 175 19.42 11.34 3.71
CA ASN A 175 19.22 12.42 2.76
C ASN A 175 20.11 13.62 3.09
N ASP A 176 21.30 13.62 2.49
CA ASP A 176 22.27 14.71 2.63
C ASP A 176 21.87 15.98 1.85
N ASN A 177 20.94 15.86 0.89
CA ASN A 177 20.47 16.94 0.03
C ASN A 177 19.09 17.46 0.43
N SER A 178 18.66 17.20 1.66
CA SER A 178 17.34 17.61 2.15
C SER A 178 17.08 19.11 1.96
N ASN A 179 18.13 19.94 1.94
CA ASN A 179 18.06 21.39 1.77
C ASN A 179 17.59 21.82 0.38
N LEU A 180 17.58 20.91 -0.61
CA LEU A 180 17.08 21.17 -1.97
C LEU A 180 15.56 21.01 -2.10
N GLY A 181 14.88 20.57 -1.03
CA GLY A 181 13.43 20.47 -0.94
C GLY A 181 12.90 19.03 -0.86
N GLN A 182 11.59 18.89 -0.67
CA GLN A 182 10.92 17.59 -0.49
C GLN A 182 11.12 16.61 -1.65
N SER A 183 11.41 17.09 -2.86
CA SER A 183 11.69 16.24 -4.02
C SER A 183 12.84 15.26 -3.81
N GLU A 184 13.89 15.64 -3.06
CA GLU A 184 15.03 14.76 -2.79
C GLU A 184 14.64 13.56 -1.92
N SER A 185 13.75 13.76 -0.93
CA SER A 185 13.23 12.66 -0.11
C SER A 185 12.41 11.69 -0.95
N VAL A 186 11.60 12.22 -1.87
CA VAL A 186 10.80 11.39 -2.80
C VAL A 186 11.71 10.59 -3.72
N LYS A 187 12.70 11.23 -4.36
CA LYS A 187 13.66 10.55 -5.25
C LYS A 187 14.42 9.46 -4.52
N LEU A 188 14.90 9.72 -3.31
CA LEU A 188 15.59 8.71 -2.50
C LEU A 188 14.66 7.53 -2.17
N GLY A 189 13.42 7.81 -1.78
CA GLY A 189 12.40 6.79 -1.54
C GLY A 189 12.13 5.92 -2.78
N VAL A 190 11.97 6.54 -3.95
CA VAL A 190 11.74 5.79 -5.21
C VAL A 190 12.97 4.96 -5.59
N SER A 191 14.16 5.57 -5.62
CA SER A 191 15.40 4.92 -6.05
C SER A 191 15.80 3.72 -5.19
N HIS A 192 15.41 3.73 -3.91
CA HIS A 192 15.70 2.63 -2.99
C HIS A 192 14.54 1.66 -2.79
N SER A 193 13.40 1.87 -3.47
CA SER A 193 12.24 0.99 -3.37
C SER A 193 12.29 -0.16 -4.39
N THR A 194 12.03 -1.37 -3.93
CA THR A 194 11.94 -2.61 -4.71
C THR A 194 10.51 -3.03 -5.03
N GLY A 195 9.51 -2.43 -4.39
CA GLY A 195 8.09 -2.67 -4.70
C GLY A 195 7.70 -2.17 -6.08
N GLU A 196 6.63 -2.71 -6.65
CA GLU A 196 6.07 -2.21 -7.91
C GLU A 196 5.46 -0.82 -7.71
N SER A 197 4.68 -0.68 -6.64
CA SER A 197 4.02 0.57 -6.25
C SER A 197 4.66 1.17 -5.01
N ILE A 198 4.36 2.43 -4.73
CA ILE A 198 4.96 3.16 -3.61
C ILE A 198 3.92 4.04 -2.92
N VAL A 199 4.03 4.17 -1.61
CA VAL A 199 3.22 5.11 -0.81
C VAL A 199 4.14 6.03 -0.02
N PHE A 200 3.78 7.32 0.05
CA PHE A 200 4.52 8.31 0.83
C PHE A 200 3.73 8.73 2.06
N PHE A 201 4.40 8.70 3.20
CA PHE A 201 3.93 9.19 4.49
C PHE A 201 4.72 10.42 4.91
N THR A 202 4.02 11.37 5.52
CA THR A 202 4.64 12.42 6.31
C THR A 202 4.58 12.03 7.79
N VAL A 203 5.42 12.70 8.57
CA VAL A 203 5.61 12.45 10.01
C VAL A 203 4.76 13.35 10.90
N ASP A 204 3.96 14.23 10.30
CA ASP A 204 3.24 15.31 10.98
C ASP A 204 1.76 15.10 11.17
N GLN A 205 1.30 13.91 10.80
CA GLN A 205 -0.08 13.46 10.94
C GLN A 205 -0.15 12.35 12.02
N PRO A 206 0.10 12.67 13.31
CA PRO A 206 0.24 11.66 14.36
C PRO A 206 -1.08 10.95 14.71
N LEU A 207 -2.22 11.48 14.24
CA LEU A 207 -3.55 10.89 14.39
C LEU A 207 -3.91 9.89 13.29
N LEU A 208 -3.05 9.72 12.27
CA LEU A 208 -3.23 8.70 11.25
C LEU A 208 -3.36 7.32 11.92
N SER A 209 -4.39 6.54 11.55
CA SER A 209 -4.63 5.22 12.13
C SER A 209 -4.25 4.08 11.17
N LYS A 210 -4.10 2.87 11.72
CA LYS A 210 -3.84 1.67 10.91
C LYS A 210 -4.97 1.40 9.94
N GLU A 211 -6.21 1.60 10.39
CA GLU A 211 -7.45 1.36 9.66
C GLU A 211 -7.54 2.29 8.45
N VAL A 212 -7.18 3.57 8.61
CA VAL A 212 -7.11 4.54 7.51
C VAL A 212 -6.11 4.09 6.44
N VAL A 213 -4.92 3.69 6.85
CA VAL A 213 -3.87 3.25 5.91
C VAL A 213 -4.27 1.96 5.19
N LEU A 214 -4.88 1.00 5.89
CA LEU A 214 -5.39 -0.23 5.28
C LEU A 214 -6.54 0.05 4.31
N GLY A 215 -7.47 0.94 4.65
CA GLY A 215 -8.55 1.36 3.77
C GLY A 215 -8.04 2.01 2.49
N LEU A 216 -7.08 2.93 2.61
CA LEU A 216 -6.42 3.54 1.45
C LEU A 216 -5.67 2.51 0.60
N MET A 217 -4.97 1.56 1.22
CA MET A 217 -4.28 0.49 0.51
C MET A 217 -5.27 -0.43 -0.23
N TRP A 218 -6.41 -0.76 0.39
CA TRP A 218 -7.42 -1.60 -0.22
C TRP A 218 -8.03 -0.93 -1.46
N GLU A 219 -8.38 0.35 -1.33
CA GLU A 219 -8.88 1.16 -2.46
C GLU A 219 -7.82 1.34 -3.55
N PHE A 220 -6.54 1.47 -3.16
CA PHE A 220 -5.43 1.48 -4.11
C PHE A 220 -5.35 0.17 -4.91
N TYR A 221 -5.47 -1.00 -4.28
CA TYR A 221 -5.45 -2.27 -5.02
C TYR A 221 -6.62 -2.41 -5.99
N LYS A 222 -7.83 -1.98 -5.60
CA LYS A 222 -9.02 -2.06 -6.46
C LYS A 222 -8.86 -1.24 -7.75
N LYS A 223 -8.21 -0.07 -7.69
CA LYS A 223 -8.13 0.87 -8.81
C LYS A 223 -6.77 0.90 -9.51
N ASN A 224 -5.69 0.63 -8.78
CA ASN A 224 -4.29 0.71 -9.19
C ASN A 224 -3.94 2.03 -9.92
N ILE A 225 -4.43 3.14 -9.38
CA ILE A 225 -4.11 4.51 -9.81
C ILE A 225 -3.73 5.33 -8.57
N ILE A 226 -3.30 6.58 -8.75
CA ILE A 226 -2.99 7.46 -7.61
C ILE A 226 -4.17 7.47 -6.65
N THR A 227 -3.93 7.04 -5.40
CA THR A 227 -4.96 6.94 -4.36
C THR A 227 -4.54 7.77 -3.17
N LEU A 228 -5.44 8.64 -2.72
CA LEU A 228 -5.19 9.58 -1.63
C LEU A 228 -6.46 9.88 -0.82
N PRO A 229 -6.30 10.25 0.45
CA PRO A 229 -7.40 10.72 1.29
C PRO A 229 -7.84 12.14 0.91
N VAL A 230 -9.13 12.41 1.07
CA VAL A 230 -9.73 13.74 0.96
C VAL A 230 -10.62 14.00 2.17
N THR A 231 -10.39 15.13 2.83
CA THR A 231 -11.19 15.63 3.96
C THR A 231 -11.48 17.11 3.74
N ASP A 232 -12.72 17.55 3.94
CA ASP A 232 -13.13 18.95 3.73
C ASP A 232 -12.71 19.51 2.36
N GLY A 233 -12.74 18.66 1.33
CA GLY A 233 -12.32 18.99 -0.04
C GLY A 233 -10.79 19.10 -0.24
N GLN A 234 -9.99 18.94 0.81
CA GLN A 234 -8.54 18.99 0.78
C GLN A 234 -7.93 17.60 0.61
N LYS A 235 -6.93 17.48 -0.26
CA LYS A 235 -6.16 16.24 -0.46
C LYS A 235 -5.06 16.15 0.59
N SER A 236 -4.87 14.98 1.18
CA SER A 236 -3.82 14.76 2.18
C SER A 236 -2.95 13.54 1.86
N THR A 237 -1.98 13.26 2.74
CA THR A 237 -1.19 12.03 2.80
C THR A 237 -1.87 10.99 3.69
N PRO A 238 -1.54 9.70 3.57
CA PRO A 238 -0.58 9.11 2.64
C PRO A 238 -1.08 9.06 1.19
N VAL A 239 -0.15 9.15 0.24
CA VAL A 239 -0.48 9.07 -1.19
C VAL A 239 0.17 7.83 -1.80
N PHE A 240 -0.66 6.95 -2.35
CA PHE A 240 -0.24 5.77 -3.11
C PHE A 240 -0.05 6.15 -4.57
N PHE A 241 1.05 5.68 -5.16
CA PHE A 241 1.40 5.83 -6.56
C PHE A 241 1.61 4.46 -7.20
N PRO A 242 0.98 4.19 -8.36
CA PRO A 242 1.22 2.96 -9.10
C PRO A 242 2.61 3.00 -9.75
N GLN A 243 3.06 1.84 -10.21
CA GLN A 243 4.37 1.66 -10.82
C GLN A 243 4.66 2.65 -11.94
N GLU A 244 3.67 2.96 -12.80
CA GLU A 244 3.87 3.88 -13.92
C GLU A 244 4.29 5.29 -13.50
N LYS A 245 4.01 5.70 -12.25
CA LYS A 245 4.35 7.02 -11.72
C LYS A 245 5.75 7.12 -11.14
N LYS A 246 6.47 6.01 -10.94
CA LYS A 246 7.84 6.02 -10.39
C LYS A 246 8.81 6.85 -11.23
N THR A 247 8.75 6.72 -12.56
CA THR A 247 9.61 7.50 -13.47
C THR A 247 9.31 8.99 -13.42
N GLU A 248 8.04 9.38 -13.22
CA GLU A 248 7.65 10.79 -13.03
C GLU A 248 8.14 11.31 -11.67
N LEU A 249 8.00 10.50 -10.60
CA LEU A 249 8.48 10.82 -9.25
C LEU A 249 9.99 11.02 -9.18
N LEU A 250 10.78 10.40 -10.06
CA LEU A 250 12.23 10.64 -10.13
C LEU A 250 12.59 11.99 -10.77
N LYS A 251 11.66 12.61 -11.50
CA LYS A 251 11.88 13.85 -12.29
C LYS A 251 11.37 15.11 -11.61
N ILE A 252 10.74 15.01 -10.43
CA ILE A 252 10.26 16.19 -9.72
C ILE A 252 11.42 17.00 -9.14
N GLU A 253 11.20 18.29 -8.94
CA GLU A 253 12.22 19.20 -8.44
C GLU A 253 11.65 20.16 -7.39
N GLY A 254 12.54 20.73 -6.59
CA GLY A 254 12.23 21.70 -5.56
C GLY A 254 11.33 21.13 -4.45
N ASP A 255 10.49 22.01 -3.91
CA ASP A 255 9.66 21.71 -2.74
C ASP A 255 8.20 21.35 -3.08
N THR A 256 8.01 20.68 -4.22
CA THR A 256 6.68 20.30 -4.71
C THR A 256 6.24 18.91 -4.23
N GLY A 257 7.19 18.03 -3.91
CA GLY A 257 6.93 16.63 -3.60
C GLY A 257 6.09 15.95 -4.69
N GLY A 258 5.28 14.96 -4.32
CA GLY A 258 4.37 14.29 -5.25
C GLY A 258 3.20 15.16 -5.76
N ARG A 259 3.01 16.38 -5.23
CA ARG A 259 1.83 17.23 -5.53
C ARG A 259 1.73 17.58 -7.01
N GLU A 260 2.86 17.79 -7.68
CA GLU A 260 2.88 18.14 -9.10
C GLU A 260 2.37 16.99 -9.99
N ILE A 261 2.73 15.76 -9.64
CA ILE A 261 2.25 14.55 -10.34
C ILE A 261 0.75 14.36 -10.12
N ILE A 262 0.28 14.60 -8.88
CA ILE A 262 -1.15 14.56 -8.56
C ILE A 262 -1.92 15.59 -9.39
N LYS A 263 -1.41 16.82 -9.54
CA LYS A 263 -2.07 17.88 -10.34
C LYS A 263 -2.17 17.52 -11.82
N ARG A 264 -1.14 16.88 -12.38
CA ARG A 264 -1.07 16.52 -13.82
C ARG A 264 -1.81 15.22 -14.15
N SER A 265 -2.18 14.44 -13.15
CA SER A 265 -2.84 13.14 -13.37
C SER A 265 -4.34 13.32 -13.65
N SER A 266 -4.80 12.75 -14.76
CA SER A 266 -6.20 12.79 -15.19
C SER A 266 -7.10 11.85 -14.37
N GLN A 267 -6.51 10.82 -13.77
CA GLN A 267 -7.22 9.82 -12.96
C GLN A 267 -6.61 9.75 -11.56
N ILE A 268 -7.44 10.02 -10.56
CA ILE A 268 -7.10 9.96 -9.14
C ILE A 268 -8.26 9.28 -8.43
N ASN A 269 -7.96 8.25 -7.66
CA ASN A 269 -8.89 7.67 -6.71
C ASN A 269 -8.88 8.51 -5.43
N LYS A 270 -9.98 9.21 -5.15
CA LYS A 270 -10.15 10.01 -3.94
C LYS A 270 -10.94 9.19 -2.94
N VAL A 271 -10.35 8.92 -1.79
CA VAL A 271 -11.02 8.24 -0.68
C VAL A 271 -11.44 9.30 0.33
N TYR A 272 -12.75 9.46 0.52
CA TYR A 272 -13.30 10.52 1.37
C TYR A 272 -13.38 10.04 2.81
N PHE A 273 -12.95 10.90 3.73
CA PHE A 273 -13.07 10.68 5.16
C PHE A 273 -13.81 11.87 5.78
N ASP A 274 -14.68 11.59 6.74
CA ASP A 274 -15.48 12.63 7.42
C ASP A 274 -14.68 13.30 8.54
N ASP A 275 -13.80 12.55 9.20
CA ASP A 275 -12.96 13.07 10.28
C ASP A 275 -11.65 13.65 9.73
N SER A 276 -11.58 14.98 9.64
CA SER A 276 -10.39 15.71 9.21
C SER A 276 -9.26 15.70 10.25
N LEU A 277 -9.52 15.35 11.51
CA LEU A 277 -8.47 15.24 12.54
C LEU A 277 -7.47 14.13 12.20
N LEU A 278 -7.92 13.04 11.57
CA LEU A 278 -7.06 11.92 11.15
C LEU A 278 -5.89 12.36 10.26
N PHE A 279 -6.05 13.48 9.55
CA PHE A 279 -5.09 14.01 8.58
C PHE A 279 -4.57 15.39 8.96
N LYS A 280 -4.86 15.86 10.18
CA LYS A 280 -4.41 17.17 10.66
C LYS A 280 -2.90 17.15 10.83
N ASP A 281 -2.23 18.02 10.09
CA ASP A 281 -0.83 18.33 10.33
C ASP A 281 -0.74 19.08 11.66
N ILE A 282 0.00 18.54 12.62
CA ILE A 282 0.38 19.33 13.78
C ILE A 282 1.50 20.22 13.30
N ASP A 283 1.37 21.55 13.24
CA ASP A 283 2.38 22.53 12.79
C ASP A 283 2.89 23.50 13.86
N SER A 284 2.15 23.63 14.94
CA SER A 284 2.36 24.60 16.01
C SER A 284 1.96 24.02 17.38
N PHE A 285 2.12 24.80 18.45
CA PHE A 285 1.64 24.39 19.78
C PHE A 285 0.11 24.48 19.85
N GLU A 286 -0.44 25.48 19.17
CA GLU A 286 -1.86 25.70 19.00
C GLU A 286 -2.53 24.49 18.31
N ASP A 287 -1.86 23.87 17.33
CA ASP A 287 -2.38 22.63 16.72
C ASP A 287 -2.40 21.44 17.70
N LEU A 288 -1.44 21.36 18.64
CA LEU A 288 -1.45 20.33 19.68
C LEU A 288 -2.61 20.57 20.65
N GLU A 289 -2.82 21.81 21.09
CA GLU A 289 -3.92 22.17 21.98
C GLU A 289 -5.27 21.91 21.32
N GLU A 290 -5.47 22.35 20.07
CA GLU A 290 -6.71 22.12 19.30
C GLU A 290 -7.05 20.63 19.22
N ILE A 291 -6.04 19.77 19.00
CA ILE A 291 -6.21 18.33 18.97
C ILE A 291 -6.58 17.79 20.36
N TYR A 292 -5.87 18.20 21.42
CA TYR A 292 -6.19 17.74 22.77
C TYR A 292 -7.60 18.13 23.22
N GLU A 293 -8.04 19.35 22.90
CA GLU A 293 -9.39 19.84 23.22
C GLU A 293 -10.46 19.02 22.50
N LYS A 294 -10.28 18.78 21.19
CA LYS A 294 -11.22 17.97 20.41
C LYS A 294 -11.28 16.52 20.89
N MET A 295 -10.14 15.93 21.23
CA MET A 295 -10.10 14.56 21.78
C MET A 295 -10.78 14.44 23.15
N GLN A 296 -10.81 15.50 23.95
CA GLN A 296 -11.51 15.51 25.25
C GLN A 296 -13.01 15.85 25.13
N GLY A 297 -13.42 16.55 24.07
CA GLY A 297 -14.82 16.89 23.80
C GLY A 297 -15.66 15.73 23.25
N ASP A 298 -15.03 14.71 22.65
CA ASP A 298 -15.67 13.51 22.12
C ASP A 298 -15.72 12.33 23.14
N SER A 299 -15.41 12.59 24.42
CA SER A 299 -15.39 11.60 25.52
C SER A 299 -16.72 11.48 26.26
#